data_AF-A0A5M7B8Z5-F1
#
_entry.id   AF-A0A5M7B8Z5-F1
#
_cell.length_a   1.000
_cell.length_b   1.000
_cell.length_c   1.000
_cell.angle_alpha   90.00
_cell.angle_beta   90.00
_cell.angle_gamma   90.00
#
_symmetry.space_group_name_H-M   'P 1'
#
loop_
_entity.id
_entity.type
_entity.pdbx_description
1 polymer ?
#
loop_
_entity_poly.entity_id
_entity_poly.type
_entity_poly.pdbx_seq_one_letter_code
_entity_poly.pdbx_strand_id
1 'polypeptide(L)'
;MINKFAKHVVVLSICFISLVNFAQQKNIDASSVVSYLIDHQKENGAFGPHNKEYTDLAWNYPALHTLKILGAEIPREKEAFENGNKSWIEINSRKNGPWYWSFFQKAHLYKLFNSTNVDFEIGVKRNQNWEIKFKPRKNYLEVRGYTKGHFFDIPSLWHMLGALYLLDGNVSNKEYVENYLIKRQAENGAFVDDVTDSPTSENAETNLIITSYAILTLKRLGKEIPNTEKCIAWLQSCQTNEGGFKYSPDSKETSNKADVWYTWSAIQALKALGAKPKNTKKCIIWLNSLENYDGGFGDRPKWKSRLYSTYYAVSSLNALTLNATTAITSKSRKQKTKIIPENKYSIFQSYQKSPSGGEGMIDSIVNMKINLIGVKSNIKTIDLNKGISSQVENNRRYAKQKGYPLEVLELPENYSHKLLWPNRQKADHVSNFIIPPNLSESEAQIYKIAYFAGQTGLTWKRFKSEVIRPIKKLKSSTLFYPELDYTMLNAYKVYDDGLGSGNGYNAVPGAHFGNIDWVRHFPYKERWEGVLPIIADGDAHGNVVKWRKNLLQFRNVFIAKDYNYKDYIDASLNDRSVCVIHMPSGAVRYYGGMEAIAYLKKHRKVWQWWEDE
;
A
#
# COMPACT_ATOMS: atom_id res chain seq x y z
N MET A 1 -64.90 40.94 2.73
CA MET A 1 -65.08 39.55 3.20
C MET A 1 -64.36 38.63 2.22
N ILE A 2 -63.09 38.32 2.48
CA ILE A 2 -62.57 37.03 2.98
C ILE A 2 -62.35 35.99 1.85
N ASN A 3 -61.06 35.80 1.54
CA ASN A 3 -60.34 34.60 1.09
C ASN A 3 -60.69 33.92 -0.26
N LYS A 4 -59.75 33.98 -1.22
CA LYS A 4 -58.74 32.91 -1.42
C LYS A 4 -57.76 33.21 -2.56
N PHE A 5 -56.49 33.31 -2.18
CA PHE A 5 -55.32 33.01 -3.01
C PHE A 5 -55.42 31.60 -3.60
N ALA A 6 -55.17 31.46 -4.91
CA ALA A 6 -54.35 30.42 -5.55
C ALA A 6 -54.71 30.25 -7.03
N LYS A 7 -53.66 30.06 -7.85
CA LYS A 7 -53.59 29.71 -9.28
C LYS A 7 -53.26 30.90 -10.19
N HIS A 8 -52.31 30.63 -11.09
CA HIS A 8 -51.70 31.47 -12.14
C HIS A 8 -50.30 32.03 -11.83
N VAL A 9 -49.36 31.13 -11.52
CA VAL A 9 -47.97 31.25 -11.98
C VAL A 9 -47.56 29.88 -12.53
N VAL A 10 -47.87 29.67 -13.81
CA VAL A 10 -47.32 28.58 -14.62
C VAL A 10 -46.92 29.24 -15.93
N VAL A 11 -45.67 28.97 -16.34
CA VAL A 11 -44.97 29.32 -17.59
C VAL A 11 -43.71 30.14 -17.28
N LEU A 12 -42.57 29.65 -17.76
CA LEU A 12 -41.18 30.11 -17.61
C LEU A 12 -40.40 29.62 -16.39
N SER A 13 -40.11 28.31 -16.35
CA SER A 13 -38.82 27.77 -15.90
C SER A 13 -38.69 26.30 -16.32
N ILE A 14 -38.70 26.06 -17.63
CA ILE A 14 -38.16 24.82 -18.21
C ILE A 14 -37.00 25.25 -19.11
N CYS A 15 -35.95 25.78 -18.50
CA CYS A 15 -34.64 25.76 -19.13
C CYS A 15 -34.04 24.39 -18.82
N PHE A 16 -34.07 23.55 -19.85
CA PHE A 16 -33.24 22.36 -19.99
C PHE A 16 -31.87 22.57 -19.31
N ILE A 17 -31.67 21.93 -18.16
CA ILE A 17 -30.31 21.57 -17.74
C ILE A 17 -29.91 20.43 -18.65
N SER A 18 -29.50 20.78 -19.87
CA SER A 18 -28.60 19.93 -20.63
C SER A 18 -27.36 19.76 -19.76
N LEU A 19 -27.16 18.55 -19.23
CA LEU A 19 -25.94 18.11 -18.56
C LEU A 19 -24.78 18.19 -19.55
N VAL A 20 -24.27 19.40 -19.77
CA VAL A 20 -22.95 19.60 -20.35
C VAL A 20 -21.98 19.32 -19.22
N ASN A 21 -21.32 18.17 -19.34
CA ASN A 21 -20.23 17.75 -18.48
C ASN A 21 -19.04 18.70 -18.76
N PHE A 22 -19.09 19.94 -18.27
CA PHE A 22 -17.97 20.87 -18.35
C PHE A 22 -16.87 20.33 -17.45
N ALA A 23 -15.91 19.62 -18.04
CA ALA A 23 -14.69 19.26 -17.34
C ALA A 23 -14.04 20.55 -16.82
N GLN A 24 -14.08 20.75 -15.49
CA GLN A 24 -13.50 21.92 -14.86
C GLN A 24 -11.99 21.93 -15.15
N GLN A 25 -11.53 22.98 -15.81
CA GLN A 25 -10.13 23.20 -16.13
C GLN A 25 -9.54 24.14 -15.08
N LYS A 26 -8.45 23.73 -14.43
CA LYS A 26 -7.76 24.46 -13.39
C LYS A 26 -6.31 24.65 -13.78
N ASN A 27 -5.79 25.86 -13.59
CA ASN A 27 -4.36 26.11 -13.65
C ASN A 27 -3.74 25.70 -12.31
N ILE A 28 -2.71 24.85 -12.38
CA ILE A 28 -1.99 24.34 -11.22
C ILE A 28 -0.51 24.74 -11.29
N ASP A 29 0.08 24.95 -10.13
CA ASP A 29 1.45 25.39 -9.89
C ASP A 29 1.85 25.09 -8.42
N ALA A 30 2.98 25.64 -7.96
CA ALA A 30 3.46 25.46 -6.59
C ALA A 30 2.42 25.86 -5.52
N SER A 31 1.58 26.89 -5.75
CA SER A 31 0.53 27.29 -4.81
C SER A 31 -0.57 26.23 -4.70
N SER A 32 -0.88 25.53 -5.81
CA SER A 32 -1.82 24.41 -5.80
C SER A 32 -1.29 23.22 -5.00
N VAL A 33 0.04 23.02 -4.96
CA VAL A 33 0.66 22.02 -4.09
C VAL A 33 0.47 22.38 -2.61
N VAL A 34 0.64 23.65 -2.26
CA VAL A 34 0.38 24.14 -0.89
C VAL A 34 -1.09 23.91 -0.53
N SER A 35 -2.04 24.32 -1.37
CA SER A 35 -3.47 24.08 -1.13
C SER A 35 -3.79 22.60 -0.94
N TYR A 36 -3.25 21.73 -1.81
CA TYR A 36 -3.41 20.28 -1.67
C TYR A 36 -2.97 19.79 -0.29
N LEU A 37 -1.80 20.24 0.20
CA LEU A 37 -1.29 19.83 1.52
C LEU A 37 -2.18 20.36 2.65
N ILE A 38 -2.59 21.62 2.61
CA ILE A 38 -3.46 22.23 3.62
C ILE A 38 -4.82 21.53 3.70
N ASP A 39 -5.38 21.09 2.57
CA ASP A 39 -6.62 20.30 2.53
C ASP A 39 -6.51 18.93 3.23
N HIS A 40 -5.29 18.49 3.54
CA HIS A 40 -5.03 17.25 4.30
C HIS A 40 -4.82 17.48 5.80
N GLN A 41 -4.79 18.73 6.25
CA GLN A 41 -4.72 19.05 7.66
C GLN A 41 -6.05 18.72 8.35
N LYS A 42 -5.99 18.08 9.52
CA LYS A 42 -7.17 17.66 10.29
C LYS A 42 -7.42 18.59 11.46
N GLU A 43 -8.54 18.40 12.15
CA GLU A 43 -8.97 19.23 13.29
C GLU A 43 -7.95 19.28 14.44
N ASN A 44 -7.09 18.26 14.61
CA ASN A 44 -6.00 18.28 15.60
C ASN A 44 -4.70 18.96 15.11
N GLY A 45 -4.71 19.60 13.95
CA GLY A 45 -3.57 20.33 13.39
C GLY A 45 -2.59 19.44 12.62
N ALA A 46 -2.57 18.13 12.85
CA ALA A 46 -1.70 17.23 12.10
C ALA A 46 -2.31 16.86 10.73
N PHE A 47 -1.49 16.30 9.85
CA PHE A 47 -1.92 15.90 8.50
C PHE A 47 -2.25 14.40 8.44
N GLY A 48 -3.22 14.06 7.59
CA GLY A 48 -3.71 12.69 7.40
C GLY A 48 -4.11 12.43 5.95
N PRO A 49 -4.44 11.18 5.60
CA PRO A 49 -4.84 10.84 4.24
C PRO A 49 -6.15 11.53 3.84
N HIS A 50 -6.36 11.66 2.54
CA HIS A 50 -7.58 12.24 1.99
C HIS A 50 -8.82 11.42 2.40
N ASN A 51 -9.93 12.09 2.71
CA ASN A 51 -11.19 11.46 3.12
C ASN A 51 -11.06 10.46 4.30
N LYS A 52 -10.09 10.67 5.18
CA LYS A 52 -9.96 9.98 6.48
C LYS A 52 -9.86 11.01 7.59
N GLU A 53 -10.42 10.68 8.73
CA GLU A 53 -10.52 11.53 9.92
C GLU A 53 -9.24 11.53 10.76
N TYR A 54 -8.40 10.50 10.60
CA TYR A 54 -7.22 10.32 11.43
C TYR A 54 -5.98 11.01 10.87
N THR A 55 -5.01 11.23 11.75
CA THR A 55 -3.63 11.61 11.43
C THR A 55 -2.67 10.51 11.83
N ASP A 56 -1.46 10.55 11.28
CA ASP A 56 -0.36 9.66 11.62
C ASP A 56 0.96 10.33 11.24
N LEU A 57 2.04 9.98 11.94
CA LEU A 57 3.40 10.37 11.55
C LEU A 57 3.67 10.11 10.05
N ALA A 58 3.16 9.02 9.51
CA ALA A 58 3.35 8.67 8.10
C ALA A 58 2.79 9.72 7.12
N TRP A 59 1.68 10.39 7.45
CA TRP A 59 1.15 11.45 6.58
C TRP A 59 1.63 12.83 7.01
N ASN A 60 1.85 13.02 8.31
CA ASN A 60 2.27 14.27 8.90
C ASN A 60 3.67 14.69 8.48
N TYR A 61 4.65 13.77 8.57
CA TYR A 61 6.03 14.04 8.19
C TYR A 61 6.19 14.53 6.74
N PRO A 62 5.70 13.81 5.70
CA PRO A 62 5.88 14.27 4.33
C PRO A 62 5.14 15.58 4.04
N ALA A 63 3.97 15.83 4.66
CA ALA A 63 3.24 17.08 4.47
C ALA A 63 4.02 18.29 5.00
N LEU A 64 4.43 18.24 6.26
CA LEU A 64 5.20 19.30 6.91
C LEU A 64 6.53 19.56 6.21
N HIS A 65 7.25 18.50 5.83
CA HIS A 65 8.52 18.64 5.12
C HIS A 65 8.32 19.29 3.76
N THR A 66 7.25 18.95 3.04
CA THR A 66 6.94 19.58 1.74
C THR A 66 6.62 21.07 1.90
N LEU A 67 5.79 21.44 2.88
CA LEU A 67 5.46 22.84 3.16
C LEU A 67 6.73 23.66 3.48
N LYS A 68 7.63 23.09 4.30
CA LYS A 68 8.93 23.73 4.61
C LYS A 68 9.85 23.87 3.39
N ILE A 69 9.89 22.88 2.50
CA ILE A 69 10.66 22.98 1.23
C ILE A 69 10.13 24.13 0.35
N LEU A 70 8.81 24.33 0.33
CA LEU A 70 8.16 25.38 -0.47
C LEU A 70 8.18 26.76 0.20
N GLY A 71 8.66 26.85 1.45
CA GLY A 71 8.61 28.10 2.24
C GLY A 71 7.19 28.55 2.58
N ALA A 72 6.23 27.62 2.61
CA ALA A 72 4.84 27.92 2.87
C ALA A 72 4.55 28.07 4.38
N GLU A 73 3.58 28.90 4.72
CA GLU A 73 3.03 28.97 6.07
C GLU A 73 2.32 27.65 6.42
N ILE A 74 2.51 27.21 7.66
CA ILE A 74 1.87 25.99 8.19
C ILE A 74 0.83 26.45 9.22
N PRO A 75 -0.48 26.37 8.91
CA PRO A 75 -1.51 26.70 9.87
C PRO A 75 -1.36 25.81 11.10
N ARG A 76 -1.48 26.37 12.31
CA ARG A 76 -1.37 25.61 13.58
C ARG A 76 -0.14 24.70 13.64
N GLU A 77 0.99 25.21 13.16
CA GLU A 77 2.25 24.47 13.04
C GLU A 77 2.63 23.70 14.32
N LYS A 78 2.45 24.32 15.49
CA LYS A 78 2.72 23.70 16.78
C LYS A 78 1.88 22.44 17.01
N GLU A 79 0.58 22.52 16.78
CA GLU A 79 -0.34 21.38 16.92
C GLU A 79 -0.02 20.28 15.90
N ALA A 80 0.37 20.65 14.68
CA ALA A 80 0.78 19.71 13.65
C ALA A 80 1.97 18.84 14.09
N PHE A 81 2.93 19.46 14.80
CA PHE A 81 4.05 18.73 15.40
C PHE A 81 3.59 17.89 16.60
N GLU A 82 2.91 18.49 17.57
CA GLU A 82 2.55 17.84 18.84
C GLU A 82 1.62 16.63 18.65
N ASN A 83 0.64 16.75 17.74
CA ASN A 83 -0.39 15.73 17.51
C ASN A 83 -0.05 14.74 16.37
N GLY A 84 1.04 14.97 15.64
CA GLY A 84 1.42 14.18 14.46
C GLY A 84 2.82 13.58 14.52
N ASN A 85 3.43 13.51 15.71
CA ASN A 85 4.79 12.99 15.90
C ASN A 85 4.86 11.50 16.28
N LYS A 86 3.73 10.80 16.33
CA LYS A 86 3.64 9.36 16.63
C LYS A 86 2.92 8.62 15.52
N SER A 87 3.40 7.44 15.23
CA SER A 87 2.75 6.49 14.33
C SER A 87 1.67 5.68 15.06
N TRP A 88 0.69 5.18 14.30
CA TRP A 88 -0.40 4.35 14.83
C TRP A 88 0.10 3.12 15.61
N ILE A 89 1.21 2.52 15.17
CA ILE A 89 1.80 1.35 15.82
C ILE A 89 2.40 1.66 17.20
N GLU A 90 2.75 2.93 17.47
CA GLU A 90 3.17 3.39 18.80
C GLU A 90 1.96 3.62 19.73
N ILE A 91 0.86 4.13 19.17
CA ILE A 91 -0.36 4.45 19.92
C ILE A 91 -1.11 3.16 20.28
N ASN A 92 -1.22 2.23 19.33
CA ASN A 92 -1.89 0.95 19.49
C ASN A 92 -0.84 -0.16 19.40
N SER A 93 -0.28 -0.53 20.56
CA SER A 93 0.93 -1.32 20.74
C SER A 93 0.83 -2.77 20.24
N ARG A 94 0.78 -2.94 18.92
CA ARG A 94 0.98 -4.23 18.25
C ARG A 94 2.45 -4.48 18.00
N LYS A 95 2.86 -5.75 18.13
CA LYS A 95 4.27 -6.17 18.05
C LYS A 95 4.91 -5.95 16.68
N ASN A 96 4.11 -5.96 15.60
CA ASN A 96 4.60 -5.86 14.21
C ASN A 96 4.26 -4.51 13.61
N GLY A 97 5.18 -3.90 12.87
CA GLY A 97 4.92 -2.67 12.12
C GLY A 97 6.20 -2.17 11.46
N PRO A 98 6.11 -1.18 10.55
CA PRO A 98 7.28 -0.57 9.91
C PRO A 98 8.04 0.35 10.89
N TRP A 99 8.49 -0.21 12.01
CA TRP A 99 9.11 0.49 13.13
C TRP A 99 10.36 1.26 12.75
N TYR A 100 11.22 0.71 11.86
CA TYR A 100 12.44 1.41 11.45
C TYR A 100 12.11 2.63 10.59
N TRP A 101 11.13 2.49 9.69
CA TRP A 101 10.63 3.59 8.86
C TRP A 101 9.94 4.68 9.70
N SER A 102 9.16 4.28 10.71
CA SER A 102 8.56 5.21 11.69
C SER A 102 9.62 5.96 12.48
N PHE A 103 10.63 5.25 13.01
CA PHE A 103 11.73 5.85 13.76
C PHE A 103 12.51 6.89 12.93
N PHE A 104 12.79 6.57 11.66
CA PHE A 104 13.41 7.50 10.72
C PHE A 104 12.59 8.79 10.54
N GLN A 105 11.29 8.67 10.29
CA GLN A 105 10.41 9.83 10.09
C GLN A 105 10.29 10.69 11.33
N LYS A 106 10.19 10.05 12.49
CA LYS A 106 10.09 10.73 13.78
C LYS A 106 11.33 11.57 14.04
N ALA A 107 12.52 10.98 13.93
CA ALA A 107 13.77 11.71 14.09
C ALA A 107 13.90 12.89 13.10
N HIS A 108 13.51 12.67 11.84
CA HIS A 108 13.52 13.72 10.83
C HIS A 108 12.49 14.84 11.11
N LEU A 109 11.30 14.51 11.62
CA LEU A 109 10.30 15.50 12.03
C LEU A 109 10.81 16.35 13.20
N TYR A 110 11.42 15.74 14.22
CA TYR A 110 12.01 16.47 15.34
C TYR A 110 13.12 17.42 14.88
N LYS A 111 13.97 16.97 13.94
CA LYS A 111 14.99 17.82 13.34
C LYS A 111 14.38 18.99 12.55
N LEU A 112 13.31 18.76 11.80
CA LEU A 112 12.61 19.80 11.02
C LEU A 112 12.09 20.94 11.91
N PHE A 113 11.71 20.63 13.14
CA PHE A 113 11.20 21.59 14.13
C PHE A 113 12.26 22.10 15.11
N ASN A 114 13.54 21.78 14.88
CA ASN A 114 14.66 22.08 15.80
C ASN A 114 14.36 21.66 17.26
N SER A 115 13.57 20.60 17.43
CA SER A 115 13.21 20.12 18.76
C SER A 115 14.42 19.43 19.39
N THR A 116 14.83 19.92 20.55
CA THR A 116 15.94 19.36 21.34
C THR A 116 15.47 18.29 22.32
N ASN A 117 14.17 17.94 22.32
CA ASN A 117 13.64 16.93 23.24
C ASN A 117 14.34 15.59 23.00
N VAL A 118 15.03 15.13 24.04
CA VAL A 118 15.99 14.01 24.00
C VAL A 118 15.35 12.64 24.22
N ASP A 119 14.05 12.57 24.57
CA ASP A 119 13.37 11.31 24.92
C ASP A 119 12.06 11.12 24.13
N PHE A 120 12.14 11.23 22.80
CA PHE A 120 10.99 10.91 21.96
C PHE A 120 10.86 9.41 21.68
N GLU A 121 11.94 8.64 21.81
CA GLU A 121 11.97 7.20 21.50
C GLU A 121 12.56 6.43 22.69
N ILE A 122 11.70 5.69 23.39
CA ILE A 122 12.09 4.94 24.59
C ILE A 122 13.28 4.03 24.30
N GLY A 123 14.37 4.22 25.05
CA GLY A 123 15.60 3.44 24.94
C GLY A 123 16.63 3.99 23.95
N VAL A 124 16.37 5.14 23.33
CA VAL A 124 17.30 5.82 22.42
C VAL A 124 17.58 7.21 22.96
N LYS A 125 18.86 7.55 23.18
CA LYS A 125 19.27 8.88 23.67
C LYS A 125 20.13 9.61 22.65
N ARG A 126 20.11 10.95 22.72
CA ARG A 126 21.04 11.81 21.98
C ARG A 126 22.49 11.57 22.43
N ASN A 127 23.46 11.72 21.54
CA ASN A 127 24.90 11.51 21.80
C ASN A 127 25.28 10.10 22.29
N GLN A 128 24.42 9.11 22.06
CA GLN A 128 24.68 7.73 22.47
C GLN A 128 25.71 7.05 21.55
N ASN A 129 26.57 6.20 22.13
CA ASN A 129 27.43 5.29 21.36
C ASN A 129 26.65 4.03 20.96
N TRP A 130 26.82 3.59 19.71
CA TRP A 130 26.09 2.48 19.11
C TRP A 130 27.04 1.44 18.55
N GLU A 131 26.89 0.21 19.03
CA GLU A 131 27.39 -0.97 18.34
C GLU A 131 26.29 -1.50 17.42
N ILE A 132 26.57 -1.50 16.11
CA ILE A 132 25.60 -1.91 15.08
C ILE A 132 25.77 -3.38 14.77
N LYS A 133 24.67 -4.14 14.72
CA LYS A 133 24.72 -5.59 14.51
C LYS A 133 23.60 -6.10 13.62
N PHE A 134 23.95 -6.89 12.61
CA PHE A 134 22.97 -7.62 11.81
C PHE A 134 22.28 -8.69 12.66
N LYS A 135 20.94 -8.73 12.60
CA LYS A 135 20.10 -9.78 13.18
C LYS A 135 18.97 -10.11 12.21
N PRO A 136 18.99 -11.28 11.55
CA PRO A 136 17.93 -11.65 10.61
C PRO A 136 16.59 -11.78 11.34
N ARG A 137 15.50 -11.48 10.64
CA ARG A 137 14.17 -11.73 11.16
C ARG A 137 13.93 -13.24 11.26
N LYS A 138 13.29 -13.68 12.34
CA LYS A 138 12.86 -15.08 12.50
C LYS A 138 11.62 -15.41 11.66
N ASN A 139 10.78 -14.41 11.41
CA ASN A 139 9.52 -14.50 10.67
C ASN A 139 9.20 -13.13 10.04
N TYR A 140 7.94 -12.91 9.63
CA TYR A 140 7.49 -11.65 9.05
C TYR A 140 7.47 -10.45 10.02
N LEU A 141 7.67 -10.67 11.33
CA LEU A 141 7.59 -9.62 12.33
C LEU A 141 8.80 -8.70 12.27
N GLU A 142 8.53 -7.42 12.08
CA GLU A 142 9.45 -6.34 12.37
C GLU A 142 9.19 -5.85 13.80
N VAL A 143 10.23 -5.86 14.63
CA VAL A 143 10.21 -5.39 16.03
C VAL A 143 11.17 -4.23 16.21
N ARG A 144 11.09 -3.51 17.34
CA ARG A 144 11.92 -2.33 17.70
C ARG A 144 13.40 -2.67 17.99
N GLY A 145 14.05 -3.41 17.10
CA GLY A 145 15.44 -3.87 17.23
C GLY A 145 16.47 -2.74 17.15
N TYR A 146 16.16 -1.64 16.47
CA TYR A 146 17.03 -0.47 16.37
C TYR A 146 17.38 0.15 17.74
N THR A 147 16.51 -0.01 18.75
CA THR A 147 16.78 0.44 20.13
C THR A 147 18.02 -0.22 20.75
N LYS A 148 18.50 -1.31 20.13
CA LYS A 148 19.70 -2.05 20.51
C LYS A 148 20.77 -2.07 19.42
N GLY A 149 20.68 -1.16 18.43
CA GLY A 149 21.60 -1.13 17.29
C GLY A 149 21.45 -2.31 16.31
N HIS A 150 20.34 -3.04 16.35
CA HIS A 150 20.11 -4.16 15.44
C HIS A 150 19.49 -3.70 14.13
N PHE A 151 19.83 -4.36 13.02
CA PHE A 151 19.17 -4.22 11.72
C PHE A 151 19.01 -5.59 11.05
N PHE A 152 18.14 -5.72 10.04
CA PHE A 152 17.83 -7.02 9.42
C PHE A 152 17.91 -7.04 7.88
N ASP A 153 18.18 -5.89 7.26
CA ASP A 153 18.41 -5.70 5.82
C ASP A 153 19.00 -4.28 5.58
N ILE A 154 19.40 -3.95 4.35
CA ILE A 154 19.94 -2.63 4.02
C ILE A 154 18.92 -1.49 4.26
N PRO A 155 17.61 -1.63 3.94
CA PRO A 155 16.61 -0.62 4.28
C PRO A 155 16.51 -0.32 5.77
N SER A 156 16.42 -1.33 6.64
CA SER A 156 16.37 -1.14 8.10
C SER A 156 17.65 -0.49 8.63
N LEU A 157 18.82 -0.87 8.09
CA LEU A 157 20.11 -0.24 8.42
C LEU A 157 20.10 1.26 8.07
N TRP A 158 19.68 1.62 6.87
CA TRP A 158 19.63 3.02 6.41
C TRP A 158 18.67 3.87 7.25
N HIS A 159 17.46 3.37 7.51
CA HIS A 159 16.48 4.06 8.33
C HIS A 159 16.98 4.28 9.76
N MET A 160 17.54 3.24 10.39
CA MET A 160 18.10 3.33 11.74
C MET A 160 19.23 4.36 11.80
N LEU A 161 20.25 4.22 10.94
CA LEU A 161 21.40 5.13 10.97
C LEU A 161 21.02 6.56 10.58
N GLY A 162 19.96 6.75 9.79
CA GLY A 162 19.39 8.07 9.52
C GLY A 162 18.85 8.76 10.74
N ALA A 163 18.07 8.04 11.54
CA ALA A 163 17.57 8.56 12.80
C ALA A 163 18.69 8.78 13.83
N LEU A 164 19.58 7.80 14.00
CA LEU A 164 20.66 7.88 14.99
C LEU A 164 21.63 9.04 14.71
N TYR A 165 21.92 9.32 13.44
CA TYR A 165 22.77 10.45 13.08
C TYR A 165 22.15 11.80 13.45
N LEU A 166 20.83 11.98 13.29
CA LEU A 166 20.15 13.20 13.73
C LEU A 166 20.09 13.35 15.25
N LEU A 167 20.33 12.27 15.97
CA LEU A 167 20.47 12.22 17.41
C LEU A 167 21.95 12.34 17.85
N ASP A 168 22.85 12.76 16.95
CA ASP A 168 24.29 12.84 17.20
C ASP A 168 24.88 11.50 17.72
N GLY A 169 24.27 10.38 17.32
CA GLY A 169 24.72 9.05 17.71
C GLY A 169 26.05 8.69 17.06
N ASN A 170 26.98 8.17 17.87
CA ASN A 170 28.28 7.73 17.40
C ASN A 170 28.31 6.22 17.16
N VAL A 171 28.58 5.79 15.93
CA VAL A 171 28.74 4.36 15.59
C VAL A 171 30.18 3.93 15.88
N SER A 172 30.37 3.06 16.86
CA SER A 172 31.71 2.62 17.30
C SER A 172 32.36 1.61 16.34
N ASN A 173 31.56 0.80 15.65
CA ASN A 173 32.02 -0.28 14.78
C ASN A 173 31.74 0.01 13.29
N LYS A 174 32.14 1.19 12.79
CA LYS A 174 31.88 1.61 11.39
C LYS A 174 32.40 0.61 10.35
N GLU A 175 33.56 0.00 10.60
CA GLU A 175 34.18 -1.01 9.72
C GLU A 175 33.32 -2.27 9.59
N TYR A 176 32.61 -2.68 10.65
CA TYR A 176 31.68 -3.81 10.56
C TYR A 176 30.56 -3.52 9.56
N VAL A 177 29.99 -2.31 9.61
CA VAL A 177 28.90 -1.90 8.71
C VAL A 177 29.40 -1.74 7.27
N GLU A 178 30.58 -1.15 7.09
CA GLU A 178 31.26 -1.05 5.80
C GLU A 178 31.48 -2.44 5.17
N ASN A 179 32.09 -3.36 5.92
CA ASN A 179 32.33 -4.73 5.46
C ASN A 179 31.03 -5.48 5.13
N TYR A 180 29.95 -5.23 5.88
CA TYR A 180 28.63 -5.79 5.56
C TYR A 180 28.14 -5.31 4.19
N LEU A 181 28.29 -4.01 3.88
CA LEU A 181 27.82 -3.42 2.63
C LEU A 181 28.71 -3.79 1.44
N ILE A 182 30.04 -3.72 1.58
CA ILE A 182 30.98 -3.99 0.48
C ILE A 182 30.84 -5.43 -0.05
N LYS A 183 30.61 -6.41 0.83
CA LYS A 183 30.34 -7.80 0.42
C LYS A 183 29.10 -7.96 -0.47
N ARG A 184 28.20 -6.97 -0.49
CA ARG A 184 26.95 -6.95 -1.25
C ARG A 184 27.02 -6.08 -2.50
N GLN A 185 28.20 -5.54 -2.83
CA GLN A 185 28.39 -4.84 -4.09
C GLN A 185 28.60 -5.85 -5.23
N ALA A 186 27.82 -5.73 -6.29
CA ALA A 186 27.93 -6.53 -7.50
C ALA A 186 28.96 -5.92 -8.48
N GLU A 187 29.35 -6.69 -9.50
CA GLU A 187 30.37 -6.28 -10.49
C GLU A 187 29.98 -5.02 -11.29
N ASN A 188 28.67 -4.80 -11.47
CA ASN A 188 28.12 -3.61 -12.11
C ASN A 188 28.17 -2.35 -11.21
N GLY A 189 28.70 -2.46 -9.99
CA GLY A 189 28.85 -1.37 -9.01
C GLY A 189 27.63 -1.11 -8.11
N ALA A 190 26.47 -1.72 -8.41
CA ALA A 190 25.27 -1.61 -7.60
C ALA A 190 25.25 -2.63 -6.45
N PHE A 191 24.27 -2.52 -5.56
CA PHE A 191 24.18 -3.37 -4.37
C PHE A 191 22.97 -4.32 -4.41
N VAL A 192 23.17 -5.53 -3.89
CA VAL A 192 22.13 -6.51 -3.58
C VAL A 192 21.75 -6.46 -2.09
N ASP A 193 20.62 -7.04 -1.71
CA ASP A 193 20.16 -7.10 -0.31
C ASP A 193 20.30 -8.51 0.28
N ASP A 194 21.11 -9.39 -0.29
CA ASP A 194 21.29 -10.77 0.19
C ASP A 194 21.70 -10.77 1.67
N VAL A 195 20.82 -11.19 2.59
CA VAL A 195 21.06 -11.08 4.03
C VAL A 195 21.85 -12.25 4.62
N THR A 196 22.35 -13.17 3.79
CA THR A 196 23.15 -14.31 4.26
C THR A 196 24.56 -13.90 4.69
N ASP A 197 25.24 -14.78 5.43
CA ASP A 197 26.62 -14.57 5.86
C ASP A 197 27.62 -14.58 4.69
N SER A 198 27.26 -15.28 3.60
CA SER A 198 28.02 -15.38 2.35
C SER A 198 27.15 -14.91 1.18
N PRO A 199 26.94 -13.58 1.03
CA PRO A 199 26.01 -13.04 0.06
C PRO A 199 26.47 -13.32 -1.38
N THR A 200 25.52 -13.58 -2.27
CA THR A 200 25.80 -13.66 -3.72
C THR A 200 25.44 -12.32 -4.37
N SER A 201 26.44 -11.61 -4.87
CA SER A 201 26.27 -10.26 -5.43
C SER A 201 26.05 -10.29 -6.95
N GLU A 202 24.95 -10.91 -7.39
CA GLU A 202 24.61 -11.03 -8.81
C GLU A 202 24.04 -9.71 -9.37
N ASN A 203 24.52 -9.31 -10.55
CA ASN A 203 24.03 -8.11 -11.25
C ASN A 203 22.48 -8.12 -11.43
N ALA A 204 21.89 -9.29 -11.67
CA ALA A 204 20.45 -9.45 -11.86
C ALA A 204 19.61 -9.19 -10.59
N GLU A 205 20.22 -9.25 -9.41
CA GLU A 205 19.56 -9.02 -8.12
C GLU A 205 19.76 -7.59 -7.57
N THR A 206 20.58 -6.78 -8.26
CA THR A 206 20.81 -5.38 -7.88
C THR A 206 19.54 -4.54 -7.99
N ASN A 207 19.38 -3.61 -7.05
CA ASN A 207 18.17 -2.79 -6.93
C ASN A 207 18.49 -1.35 -6.58
N LEU A 208 17.76 -0.40 -7.18
CA LEU A 208 18.01 1.03 -7.03
C LEU A 208 17.85 1.52 -5.59
N ILE A 209 16.82 1.05 -4.88
CA ILE A 209 16.59 1.45 -3.49
C ILE A 209 17.72 0.93 -2.61
N ILE A 210 18.09 -0.34 -2.79
CA ILE A 210 19.17 -0.98 -2.03
C ILE A 210 20.50 -0.26 -2.28
N THR A 211 20.83 0.00 -3.54
CA THR A 211 22.03 0.74 -3.96
C THR A 211 22.04 2.14 -3.35
N SER A 212 20.94 2.88 -3.47
CA SER A 212 20.81 4.24 -2.92
C SER A 212 21.01 4.26 -1.40
N TYR A 213 20.41 3.30 -0.69
CA TYR A 213 20.49 3.22 0.77
C TYR A 213 21.88 2.76 1.26
N ALA A 214 22.56 1.88 0.53
CA ALA A 214 23.96 1.52 0.80
C ALA A 214 24.88 2.74 0.66
N ILE A 215 24.75 3.49 -0.45
CA ILE A 215 25.53 4.73 -0.69
C ILE A 215 25.31 5.75 0.43
N LEU A 216 24.04 6.05 0.74
CA LEU A 216 23.71 7.03 1.77
C LEU A 216 24.20 6.60 3.15
N THR A 217 24.22 5.29 3.42
CA THR A 217 24.77 4.74 4.66
C THR A 217 26.28 4.90 4.73
N LEU A 218 27.01 4.50 3.68
CA LEU A 218 28.48 4.64 3.62
C LEU A 218 28.91 6.11 3.74
N LYS A 219 28.25 7.02 2.99
CA LYS A 219 28.52 8.47 3.10
C LYS A 219 28.31 8.99 4.52
N ARG A 220 27.24 8.58 5.19
CA ARG A 220 26.95 9.00 6.57
C ARG A 220 27.99 8.50 7.57
N LEU A 221 28.58 7.34 7.32
CA LEU A 221 29.67 6.80 8.16
C LEU A 221 31.03 7.43 7.84
N GLY A 222 31.12 8.30 6.83
CA GLY A 222 32.38 8.86 6.34
C GLY A 222 33.25 7.82 5.62
N LYS A 223 32.63 6.79 5.03
CA LYS A 223 33.32 5.72 4.31
C LYS A 223 33.28 5.95 2.80
N GLU A 224 34.26 5.39 2.12
CA GLU A 224 34.33 5.43 0.66
C GLU A 224 33.29 4.49 0.04
N ILE A 225 32.89 4.78 -1.19
CA ILE A 225 31.99 3.92 -1.96
C ILE A 225 32.88 3.18 -2.96
N PRO A 226 33.05 1.86 -2.84
CA PRO A 226 33.86 1.13 -3.80
C PRO A 226 33.22 1.23 -5.19
N ASN A 227 34.04 1.19 -6.24
CA ASN A 227 33.58 1.27 -7.63
C ASN A 227 32.60 2.45 -7.91
N THR A 228 32.85 3.61 -7.28
CA THR A 228 31.94 4.78 -7.33
C THR A 228 31.45 5.10 -8.75
N GLU A 229 32.34 5.12 -9.75
CA GLU A 229 31.96 5.46 -11.12
C GLU A 229 31.02 4.44 -11.77
N LYS A 230 31.25 3.14 -11.53
CA LYS A 230 30.31 2.09 -11.98
C LYS A 230 28.96 2.26 -11.29
N CYS A 231 28.97 2.59 -10.00
CA CYS A 231 27.76 2.83 -9.22
C CYS A 231 26.95 4.02 -9.78
N ILE A 232 27.62 5.14 -10.11
CA ILE A 232 27.01 6.31 -10.76
C ILE A 232 26.42 5.92 -12.12
N ALA A 233 27.20 5.24 -12.95
CA ALA A 233 26.77 4.81 -14.29
C ALA A 233 25.55 3.88 -14.22
N TRP A 234 25.51 2.96 -13.24
CA TRP A 234 24.38 2.07 -13.02
C TRP A 234 23.13 2.80 -12.52
N LEU A 235 23.26 3.74 -11.58
CA LEU A 235 22.13 4.58 -11.15
C LEU A 235 21.59 5.39 -12.33
N GLN A 236 22.47 5.96 -13.14
CA GLN A 236 22.09 6.73 -14.34
C GLN A 236 21.41 5.86 -15.42
N SER A 237 21.78 4.58 -15.55
CA SER A 237 21.13 3.65 -16.49
C SER A 237 19.73 3.23 -16.04
N CYS A 238 19.39 3.39 -14.77
CA CYS A 238 18.02 3.24 -14.28
C CYS A 238 17.08 4.38 -14.73
N GLN A 239 17.61 5.49 -15.25
CA GLN A 239 16.78 6.57 -15.79
C GLN A 239 16.12 6.13 -17.11
N THR A 240 14.79 6.22 -17.17
CA THR A 240 13.99 5.92 -18.36
C THR A 240 14.05 7.04 -19.39
N ASN A 241 13.60 6.75 -20.63
CA ASN A 241 13.55 7.73 -21.71
C ASN A 241 12.58 8.88 -21.43
N GLU A 242 11.57 8.64 -20.60
CA GLU A 242 10.60 9.62 -20.12
C GLU A 242 11.16 10.53 -19.03
N GLY A 243 12.20 10.09 -18.31
CA GLY A 243 12.95 10.90 -17.34
C GLY A 243 12.93 10.40 -15.90
N GLY A 244 11.92 9.63 -15.50
CA GLY A 244 11.87 8.99 -14.17
C GLY A 244 12.76 7.75 -14.08
N PHE A 245 12.95 7.21 -12.87
CA PHE A 245 13.82 6.07 -12.62
C PHE A 245 13.03 4.81 -12.29
N LYS A 246 13.45 3.67 -12.85
CA LYS A 246 12.97 2.32 -12.54
C LYS A 246 13.96 1.61 -11.61
N TYR A 247 13.57 0.52 -10.93
CA TYR A 247 14.43 -0.08 -9.90
C TYR A 247 15.62 -0.89 -10.43
N SER A 248 15.64 -1.23 -11.71
CA SER A 248 16.72 -1.97 -12.37
C SER A 248 16.81 -1.58 -13.85
N PRO A 249 18.01 -1.42 -14.43
CA PRO A 249 18.16 -1.13 -15.86
C PRO A 249 17.68 -2.29 -16.74
N ASP A 250 17.80 -3.53 -16.27
CA ASP A 250 17.67 -4.73 -17.11
C ASP A 250 16.44 -5.59 -16.81
N SER A 251 15.80 -5.41 -15.63
CA SER A 251 14.62 -6.20 -15.25
C SER A 251 13.46 -6.00 -16.24
N LYS A 252 12.88 -7.11 -16.70
CA LYS A 252 11.71 -7.15 -17.59
C LYS A 252 10.38 -7.34 -16.85
N GLU A 253 10.42 -7.33 -15.52
CA GLU A 253 9.24 -7.54 -14.68
C GLU A 253 8.24 -6.38 -14.82
N THR A 254 6.94 -6.68 -14.71
CA THR A 254 5.87 -5.68 -14.81
C THR A 254 6.04 -4.55 -13.80
N SER A 255 6.55 -4.87 -12.59
CA SER A 255 6.86 -3.91 -11.54
C SER A 255 7.97 -2.91 -11.89
N ASN A 256 8.86 -3.21 -12.85
CA ASN A 256 10.01 -2.37 -13.18
C ASN A 256 9.62 -1.17 -14.05
N LYS A 257 8.92 -0.21 -13.44
CA LYS A 257 8.47 1.04 -14.07
C LYS A 257 9.07 2.25 -13.36
N ALA A 258 9.10 3.36 -14.08
CA ALA A 258 9.46 4.64 -13.49
C ALA A 258 8.52 4.98 -12.33
N ASP A 259 9.08 5.34 -11.18
CA ASP A 259 8.34 5.63 -9.95
C ASP A 259 8.97 6.81 -9.20
N VAL A 260 8.15 7.60 -8.50
CA VAL A 260 8.62 8.79 -7.80
C VAL A 260 9.54 8.45 -6.63
N TRP A 261 9.32 7.32 -5.93
CA TRP A 261 10.19 6.90 -4.83
C TRP A 261 11.56 6.43 -5.35
N TYR A 262 11.59 5.70 -6.47
CA TYR A 262 12.85 5.32 -7.14
C TYR A 262 13.59 6.56 -7.65
N THR A 263 12.87 7.49 -8.27
CA THR A 263 13.43 8.75 -8.79
C THR A 263 14.03 9.59 -7.67
N TRP A 264 13.29 9.79 -6.58
CA TRP A 264 13.78 10.49 -5.39
C TRP A 264 15.05 9.81 -4.84
N SER A 265 15.02 8.49 -4.64
CA SER A 265 16.16 7.76 -4.06
C SER A 265 17.41 7.87 -4.93
N ALA A 266 17.29 7.72 -6.25
CA ALA A 266 18.41 7.89 -7.17
C ALA A 266 18.96 9.32 -7.17
N ILE A 267 18.10 10.35 -7.15
CA ILE A 267 18.55 11.75 -7.08
C ILE A 267 19.32 12.01 -5.78
N GLN A 268 18.82 11.51 -4.64
CA GLN A 268 19.52 11.67 -3.36
C GLN A 268 20.87 10.97 -3.36
N ALA A 269 20.95 9.74 -3.88
CA ALA A 269 22.20 8.99 -3.98
C ALA A 269 23.20 9.63 -4.94
N LEU A 270 22.77 10.02 -6.15
CA LEU A 270 23.60 10.72 -7.12
C LEU A 270 24.13 12.04 -6.55
N LYS A 271 23.28 12.83 -5.89
CA LYS A 271 23.69 14.07 -5.21
C LYS A 271 24.73 13.79 -4.13
N ALA A 272 24.56 12.75 -3.32
CA ALA A 272 25.53 12.36 -2.30
C ALA A 272 26.89 11.93 -2.89
N LEU A 273 26.90 11.41 -4.12
CA LEU A 273 28.09 11.08 -4.89
C LEU A 273 28.66 12.25 -5.70
N GLY A 274 28.06 13.45 -5.65
CA GLY A 274 28.46 14.59 -6.47
C GLY A 274 28.07 14.48 -7.96
N ALA A 275 27.20 13.53 -8.30
CA ALA A 275 26.72 13.27 -9.65
C ALA A 275 25.30 13.81 -9.89
N LYS A 276 24.87 13.79 -11.16
CA LYS A 276 23.53 14.19 -11.60
C LYS A 276 22.84 13.05 -12.37
N PRO A 277 21.50 13.08 -12.51
CA PRO A 277 20.80 12.24 -13.47
C PRO A 277 21.41 12.35 -14.87
N LYS A 278 21.34 11.27 -15.66
CA LYS A 278 21.83 11.24 -17.05
C LYS A 278 21.21 12.35 -17.90
N ASN A 279 19.93 12.63 -17.67
CA ASN A 279 19.22 13.75 -18.26
C ASN A 279 18.37 14.46 -17.19
N THR A 280 18.96 15.47 -16.54
CA THR A 280 18.29 16.27 -15.50
C THR A 280 17.02 16.96 -16.01
N LYS A 281 17.04 17.52 -17.23
CA LYS A 281 15.89 18.23 -17.81
C LYS A 281 14.69 17.30 -17.98
N LYS A 282 14.90 16.10 -18.54
CA LYS A 282 13.84 15.08 -18.65
C LYS A 282 13.34 14.63 -17.28
N CYS A 283 14.23 14.50 -16.29
CA CYS A 283 13.82 14.17 -14.92
C CYS A 283 12.85 15.22 -14.35
N ILE A 284 13.16 16.51 -14.50
CA ILE A 284 12.30 17.62 -14.05
C ILE A 284 10.94 17.61 -14.78
N ILE A 285 10.94 17.39 -16.11
CA ILE A 285 9.71 17.27 -16.91
C ILE A 285 8.86 16.09 -16.42
N TRP A 286 9.49 14.94 -16.17
CA TRP A 286 8.81 13.75 -15.70
C TRP A 286 8.18 13.96 -14.32
N LEU A 287 8.92 14.53 -13.37
CA LEU A 287 8.40 14.88 -12.04
C LEU A 287 7.18 15.80 -12.13
N ASN A 288 7.27 16.85 -12.97
CA ASN A 288 6.15 17.76 -13.23
C ASN A 288 4.94 17.10 -13.89
N SER A 289 5.13 15.97 -14.58
CA SER A 289 4.03 15.24 -15.23
C SER A 289 3.14 14.48 -14.24
N LEU A 290 3.65 14.21 -13.02
CA LEU A 290 2.96 13.47 -11.96
C LEU A 290 1.93 14.32 -11.20
N GLU A 291 1.97 15.63 -11.35
CA GLU A 291 1.05 16.57 -10.68
C GLU A 291 -0.36 16.45 -11.28
N ASN A 292 -1.33 16.20 -10.40
CA ASN A 292 -2.74 15.99 -10.71
C ASN A 292 -3.55 17.28 -10.54
N TYR A 293 -4.83 17.22 -10.92
CA TYR A 293 -5.77 18.34 -10.84
C TYR A 293 -5.94 18.90 -9.42
N ASP A 294 -5.79 18.06 -8.39
CA ASP A 294 -5.89 18.45 -6.98
C ASP A 294 -4.65 19.22 -6.48
N GLY A 295 -3.58 19.32 -7.27
CA GLY A 295 -2.30 19.95 -6.89
C GLY A 295 -1.30 18.99 -6.25
N GLY A 296 -1.72 17.78 -5.90
CA GLY A 296 -0.82 16.74 -5.40
C GLY A 296 -0.14 15.97 -6.52
N PHE A 297 0.86 15.15 -6.18
CA PHE A 297 1.58 14.30 -7.14
C PHE A 297 1.26 12.83 -6.89
N GLY A 298 1.09 12.05 -7.95
CA GLY A 298 0.98 10.60 -7.89
C GLY A 298 2.33 9.88 -7.94
N ASP A 299 2.36 8.60 -7.53
CA ASP A 299 3.59 7.77 -7.63
C ASP A 299 4.09 7.56 -9.06
N ARG A 300 3.12 7.48 -9.97
CA ARG A 300 3.27 7.27 -11.40
C ARG A 300 2.30 8.20 -12.14
N PRO A 301 2.55 8.52 -13.42
CA PRO A 301 1.61 9.32 -14.18
C PRO A 301 0.19 8.73 -14.14
N LYS A 302 -0.81 9.59 -13.89
CA LYS A 302 -2.25 9.25 -13.76
C LYS A 302 -2.67 8.52 -12.48
N TRP A 303 -1.75 8.19 -11.58
CA TRP A 303 -2.11 7.65 -10.27
C TRP A 303 -2.60 8.76 -9.35
N LYS A 304 -3.46 8.43 -8.38
CA LYS A 304 -3.98 9.41 -7.41
C LYS A 304 -2.84 10.08 -6.65
N SER A 305 -3.07 11.33 -6.24
CA SER A 305 -2.14 12.07 -5.41
C SER A 305 -2.00 11.46 -4.02
N ARG A 306 -0.80 11.50 -3.45
CA ARG A 306 -0.53 11.15 -2.05
C ARG A 306 0.45 12.14 -1.44
N LEU A 307 0.40 12.30 -0.11
CA LEU A 307 1.34 13.16 0.62
C LEU A 307 2.80 12.70 0.42
N TYR A 308 3.07 11.39 0.43
CA TYR A 308 4.42 10.86 0.14
C TYR A 308 4.90 11.14 -1.28
N SER A 309 4.07 10.88 -2.27
CA SER A 309 4.44 11.08 -3.68
C SER A 309 4.66 12.56 -3.98
N THR A 310 3.86 13.43 -3.36
CA THR A 310 4.05 14.90 -3.37
C THR A 310 5.38 15.28 -2.73
N TYR A 311 5.68 14.77 -1.53
CA TYR A 311 6.97 15.00 -0.89
C TYR A 311 8.15 14.52 -1.75
N TYR A 312 8.10 13.30 -2.29
CA TYR A 312 9.18 12.78 -3.13
C TYR A 312 9.38 13.62 -4.39
N ALA A 313 8.31 14.07 -5.03
CA ALA A 313 8.40 14.91 -6.22
C ALA A 313 8.99 16.29 -5.90
N VAL A 314 8.46 16.98 -4.89
CA VAL A 314 8.90 18.32 -4.49
C VAL A 314 10.33 18.29 -3.94
N SER A 315 10.67 17.31 -3.11
CA SER A 315 12.04 17.08 -2.63
C SER A 315 13.03 16.85 -3.77
N SER A 316 12.63 16.06 -4.78
CA SER A 316 13.44 15.81 -5.98
C SER A 316 13.64 17.07 -6.81
N LEU A 317 12.57 17.85 -7.04
CA LEU A 317 12.65 19.12 -7.76
C LEU A 317 13.58 20.09 -7.03
N ASN A 318 13.45 20.19 -5.69
CA ASN A 318 14.34 21.01 -4.88
C ASN A 318 15.81 20.54 -4.97
N ALA A 319 16.04 19.23 -4.89
CA ALA A 319 17.40 18.68 -4.96
C ALA A 319 18.09 18.95 -6.31
N LEU A 320 17.32 19.00 -7.41
CA LEU A 320 17.82 19.24 -8.77
C LEU A 320 17.97 20.72 -9.14
N THR A 321 17.17 21.60 -8.53
CA THR A 321 17.06 23.03 -8.95
C THR A 321 17.40 24.02 -7.86
N LEU A 322 17.54 23.57 -6.61
CA LEU A 322 17.69 24.40 -5.40
C LEU A 322 16.47 25.31 -5.10
N ASN A 323 15.41 25.24 -5.90
CA ASN A 323 14.18 26.01 -5.70
C ASN A 323 12.99 25.26 -6.30
N ALA A 324 12.34 24.42 -5.48
CA ALA A 324 11.16 23.67 -5.92
C ALA A 324 10.00 24.57 -6.39
N THR A 325 9.79 25.72 -5.76
CA THR A 325 8.69 26.64 -6.10
C THR A 325 8.74 27.07 -7.57
N THR A 326 9.93 27.42 -8.06
CA THR A 326 10.12 27.78 -9.49
C THR A 326 10.19 26.58 -10.42
N ALA A 327 10.57 25.41 -9.90
CA ALA A 327 10.70 24.18 -10.69
C ALA A 327 9.35 23.48 -10.95
N ILE A 328 8.33 23.77 -10.14
CA ILE A 328 6.95 23.34 -10.38
C ILE A 328 6.35 24.24 -11.46
N THR A 329 6.21 23.68 -12.65
CA THR A 329 5.73 24.38 -13.85
C THR A 329 4.23 24.65 -13.76
N SER A 330 3.85 25.92 -13.98
CA SER A 330 2.44 26.28 -14.15
C SER A 330 1.88 25.62 -15.41
N LYS A 331 0.73 24.96 -15.28
CA LYS A 331 0.06 24.26 -16.39
C LYS A 331 -1.42 24.07 -16.13
N SER A 332 -2.17 23.87 -17.20
CA SER A 332 -3.60 23.62 -17.11
C SER A 332 -3.92 22.13 -17.02
N ARG A 333 -4.76 21.74 -16.06
CA ARG A 333 -5.26 20.37 -15.88
C ARG A 333 -6.77 20.33 -15.94
N LYS A 334 -7.30 19.22 -16.43
CA LYS A 334 -8.73 18.92 -16.42
C LYS A 334 -9.01 17.81 -15.43
N GLN A 335 -10.06 17.96 -14.65
CA GLN A 335 -10.56 16.87 -13.84
C GLN A 335 -11.21 15.82 -14.76
N LYS A 336 -10.88 14.54 -14.53
CA LYS A 336 -11.57 13.41 -15.16
C LYS A 336 -12.34 12.68 -14.07
N THR A 337 -13.66 12.64 -14.19
CA THR A 337 -14.53 11.85 -13.33
C THR A 337 -15.17 10.75 -14.17
N LYS A 338 -15.03 9.50 -13.74
CA LYS A 338 -15.93 8.45 -14.23
C LYS A 338 -17.21 8.50 -13.37
N ILE A 339 -18.30 7.98 -13.91
CA ILE A 339 -19.56 7.86 -13.16
C ILE A 339 -20.00 6.41 -13.27
N ILE A 340 -20.32 5.80 -12.12
CA ILE A 340 -20.99 4.51 -12.10
C ILE A 340 -22.46 4.77 -12.43
N PRO A 341 -23.01 4.19 -13.51
CA PRO A 341 -24.37 4.48 -13.95
C PRO A 341 -25.39 3.99 -12.92
N GLU A 342 -26.37 4.85 -12.63
CA GLU A 342 -27.54 4.50 -11.83
C GLU A 342 -28.35 3.37 -12.49
N ASN A 343 -29.03 2.55 -11.69
CA ASN A 343 -29.90 1.45 -12.12
C ASN A 343 -29.25 0.31 -12.94
N LYS A 344 -27.94 0.36 -13.20
CA LYS A 344 -27.23 -0.72 -13.91
C LYS A 344 -26.81 -1.87 -12.98
N TYR A 345 -26.60 -1.56 -11.70
CA TYR A 345 -25.99 -2.45 -10.73
C TYR A 345 -26.74 -2.38 -9.40
N SER A 346 -26.65 -3.46 -8.64
CA SER A 346 -27.05 -3.57 -7.24
C SER A 346 -25.83 -3.48 -6.33
N ILE A 347 -26.06 -3.29 -5.03
CA ILE A 347 -25.01 -3.20 -4.01
C ILE A 347 -25.06 -4.47 -3.17
N PHE A 348 -23.92 -5.14 -3.04
CA PHE A 348 -23.76 -6.40 -2.31
C PHE A 348 -22.62 -6.30 -1.32
N GLN A 349 -22.61 -7.23 -0.36
CA GLN A 349 -21.61 -7.26 0.71
C GLN A 349 -20.88 -8.59 0.75
N SER A 350 -19.58 -8.52 1.01
CA SER A 350 -18.74 -9.70 1.16
C SER A 350 -17.66 -9.49 2.22
N TYR A 351 -17.07 -10.59 2.67
CA TYR A 351 -15.80 -10.55 3.37
C TYR A 351 -15.05 -11.86 3.14
N GLN A 352 -13.73 -11.79 3.25
CA GLN A 352 -12.85 -12.93 3.03
C GLN A 352 -12.46 -13.57 4.37
N LYS A 353 -12.08 -14.85 4.36
CA LYS A 353 -11.69 -15.62 5.54
C LYS A 353 -12.75 -15.66 6.65
N SER A 354 -13.98 -16.05 6.28
CA SER A 354 -15.01 -16.41 7.25
C SER A 354 -14.64 -17.68 8.01
N PRO A 355 -15.19 -17.91 9.21
CA PRO A 355 -15.01 -19.19 9.88
C PRO A 355 -15.53 -20.36 9.02
N SER A 356 -14.93 -21.55 9.16
CA SER A 356 -15.30 -22.76 8.41
C SER A 356 -16.76 -23.18 8.60
N GLY A 357 -17.26 -23.06 9.84
CA GLY A 357 -18.67 -23.10 10.23
C GLY A 357 -19.47 -24.33 9.80
N GLY A 358 -20.80 -24.18 9.80
CA GLY A 358 -21.88 -25.14 9.54
C GLY A 358 -23.22 -24.38 9.44
N GLU A 359 -24.38 -25.04 9.55
CA GLU A 359 -25.71 -24.43 9.32
C GLU A 359 -25.95 -23.12 10.09
N GLY A 360 -25.76 -23.11 11.42
CA GLY A 360 -25.97 -21.91 12.25
C GLY A 360 -24.99 -20.76 11.95
N MET A 361 -23.82 -21.06 11.37
CA MET A 361 -22.92 -20.03 10.86
C MET A 361 -23.49 -19.39 9.60
N ILE A 362 -24.04 -20.19 8.69
CA ILE A 362 -24.69 -19.70 7.47
C ILE A 362 -25.90 -18.83 7.82
N ASP A 363 -26.75 -19.26 8.77
CA ASP A 363 -27.87 -18.44 9.25
C ASP A 363 -27.38 -17.11 9.84
N SER A 364 -26.30 -17.13 10.62
CA SER A 364 -25.71 -15.92 11.20
C SER A 364 -25.18 -14.94 10.13
N ILE A 365 -24.57 -15.43 9.06
CA ILE A 365 -24.03 -14.62 7.97
C ILE A 365 -25.13 -13.99 7.14
N VAL A 366 -26.20 -14.74 6.86
CA VAL A 366 -27.38 -14.22 6.15
C VAL A 366 -28.09 -13.16 6.99
N ASN A 367 -28.22 -13.37 8.31
CA ASN A 367 -28.75 -12.35 9.23
C ASN A 367 -27.89 -11.09 9.28
N MET A 368 -26.61 -11.20 8.96
CA MET A 368 -25.69 -10.08 8.80
C MET A 368 -25.83 -9.38 7.44
N LYS A 369 -26.73 -9.81 6.56
CA LYS A 369 -26.96 -9.28 5.19
C LYS A 369 -25.72 -9.37 4.28
N ILE A 370 -24.96 -10.45 4.43
CA ILE A 370 -23.78 -10.72 3.61
C ILE A 370 -24.18 -11.64 2.45
N ASN A 371 -23.71 -11.33 1.24
CA ASN A 371 -24.10 -12.03 0.02
C ASN A 371 -23.02 -12.96 -0.51
N LEU A 372 -21.76 -12.76 -0.13
CA LEU A 372 -20.64 -13.63 -0.55
C LEU A 372 -19.62 -13.77 0.58
N ILE A 373 -19.16 -14.99 0.82
CA ILE A 373 -18.07 -15.27 1.77
C ILE A 373 -17.00 -16.18 1.18
N GLY A 374 -15.74 -15.87 1.50
CA GLY A 374 -14.62 -16.80 1.32
C GLY A 374 -14.35 -17.53 2.63
N VAL A 375 -14.59 -18.84 2.68
CA VAL A 375 -14.44 -19.66 3.88
C VAL A 375 -12.98 -19.99 4.13
N LYS A 376 -12.48 -19.63 5.33
CA LYS A 376 -11.16 -20.01 5.83
C LYS A 376 -11.13 -21.50 6.16
N SER A 377 -10.83 -22.32 5.16
CA SER A 377 -10.69 -23.77 5.35
C SER A 377 -9.26 -24.16 5.69
N ASN A 378 -9.15 -25.32 6.35
CA ASN A 378 -7.88 -26.00 6.54
C ASN A 378 -7.50 -26.68 5.23
N ILE A 379 -6.29 -26.41 4.74
CA ILE A 379 -5.77 -27.04 3.52
C ILE A 379 -5.80 -28.57 3.55
N LYS A 380 -5.71 -29.19 4.74
CA LYS A 380 -5.76 -30.65 4.91
C LYS A 380 -7.14 -31.25 4.62
N THR A 381 -8.20 -30.43 4.63
CA THR A 381 -9.59 -30.87 4.43
C THR A 381 -10.08 -30.68 3.00
N ILE A 382 -9.25 -30.12 2.11
CA ILE A 382 -9.63 -29.82 0.73
C ILE A 382 -9.40 -31.06 -0.13
N ASP A 383 -10.44 -31.49 -0.84
CA ASP A 383 -10.27 -32.45 -1.93
C ASP A 383 -9.64 -31.74 -3.12
N LEU A 384 -8.34 -31.94 -3.33
CA LEU A 384 -7.60 -31.30 -4.42
C LEU A 384 -8.11 -31.70 -5.81
N ASN A 385 -8.82 -32.82 -5.94
CA ASN A 385 -9.42 -33.24 -7.21
C ASN A 385 -10.74 -32.50 -7.50
N LYS A 386 -11.27 -31.73 -6.53
CA LYS A 386 -12.46 -30.88 -6.68
C LYS A 386 -12.20 -29.40 -6.39
N GLY A 387 -11.12 -29.08 -5.68
CA GLY A 387 -10.80 -27.72 -5.21
C GLY A 387 -11.74 -27.22 -4.11
N ILE A 388 -12.36 -28.12 -3.35
CA ILE A 388 -13.33 -27.77 -2.30
C ILE A 388 -13.29 -28.80 -1.17
N SER A 389 -13.53 -28.33 0.06
CA SER A 389 -13.72 -29.17 1.24
C SER A 389 -15.19 -29.57 1.44
N SER A 390 -15.42 -30.73 2.05
CA SER A 390 -16.78 -31.22 2.35
C SER A 390 -17.59 -30.24 3.20
N GLN A 391 -16.93 -29.49 4.09
CA GLN A 391 -17.60 -28.47 4.91
C GLN A 391 -18.17 -27.35 4.04
N VAL A 392 -17.41 -26.84 3.07
CA VAL A 392 -17.87 -25.80 2.16
C VAL A 392 -18.96 -26.32 1.22
N GLU A 393 -18.86 -27.57 0.75
CA GLU A 393 -19.95 -28.21 0.00
C GLU A 393 -21.26 -28.30 0.82
N ASN A 394 -21.17 -28.71 2.10
CA ASN A 394 -22.32 -28.79 2.98
C ASN A 394 -22.95 -27.42 3.22
N ASN A 395 -22.13 -26.40 3.47
CA ASN A 395 -22.58 -25.01 3.64
C ASN A 395 -23.29 -24.49 2.38
N ARG A 396 -22.76 -24.77 1.18
CA ARG A 396 -23.41 -24.43 -0.10
C ARG A 396 -24.76 -25.13 -0.25
N ARG A 397 -24.83 -26.42 0.08
CA ARG A 397 -26.08 -27.20 0.00
C ARG A 397 -27.14 -26.64 0.93
N TYR A 398 -26.77 -26.32 2.17
CA TYR A 398 -27.67 -25.73 3.14
C TYR A 398 -28.19 -24.36 2.71
N ALA A 399 -27.30 -23.45 2.27
CA ALA A 399 -27.70 -22.14 1.75
C ALA A 399 -28.70 -22.25 0.58
N LYS A 400 -28.45 -23.21 -0.34
CA LYS A 400 -29.38 -23.50 -1.45
C LYS A 400 -30.71 -24.06 -0.98
N GLN A 401 -30.72 -25.01 -0.03
CA GLN A 401 -31.94 -25.60 0.53
C GLN A 401 -32.82 -24.55 1.23
N LYS A 402 -32.22 -23.56 1.89
CA LYS A 402 -32.92 -22.44 2.54
C LYS A 402 -33.33 -21.33 1.58
N GLY A 403 -32.88 -21.36 0.32
CA GLY A 403 -33.10 -20.27 -0.64
C GLY A 403 -32.40 -18.97 -0.27
N TYR A 404 -31.29 -19.03 0.46
CA TYR A 404 -30.58 -17.84 0.90
C TYR A 404 -29.81 -17.18 -0.26
N PRO A 405 -29.82 -15.83 -0.36
CA PRO A 405 -29.04 -15.08 -1.34
C PRO A 405 -27.57 -14.94 -0.90
N LEU A 406 -26.91 -16.09 -0.70
CA LEU A 406 -25.54 -16.19 -0.20
C LEU A 406 -24.73 -17.15 -1.07
N GLU A 407 -23.59 -16.65 -1.56
CA GLU A 407 -22.56 -17.49 -2.16
C GLU A 407 -21.47 -17.83 -1.14
N VAL A 408 -21.16 -19.13 -1.04
CA VAL A 408 -20.16 -19.67 -0.11
C VAL A 408 -18.98 -20.20 -0.92
N LEU A 409 -17.80 -19.65 -0.75
CA LEU A 409 -16.62 -19.99 -1.56
C LEU A 409 -15.50 -20.56 -0.71
N GLU A 410 -14.64 -21.35 -1.34
CA GLU A 410 -13.49 -21.95 -0.68
C GLU A 410 -12.31 -20.96 -0.70
N LEU A 411 -11.72 -20.65 0.46
CA LEU A 411 -10.60 -19.70 0.59
C LEU A 411 -9.56 -20.26 1.60
N PRO A 412 -8.74 -21.24 1.16
CA PRO A 412 -7.80 -21.94 2.03
C PRO A 412 -6.82 -21.01 2.75
N GLU A 413 -6.47 -21.39 3.97
CA GLU A 413 -5.31 -20.84 4.67
C GLU A 413 -4.03 -21.59 4.29
N ASN A 414 -3.36 -21.11 3.23
CA ASN A 414 -2.20 -21.78 2.64
C ASN A 414 -0.89 -21.54 3.43
N TYR A 415 -0.85 -21.93 4.71
CA TYR A 415 0.38 -21.86 5.52
C TYR A 415 1.56 -22.65 4.93
N SER A 416 1.25 -23.68 4.14
CA SER A 416 2.25 -24.53 3.48
C SER A 416 2.91 -23.85 2.29
N HIS A 417 2.29 -22.82 1.70
CA HIS A 417 2.92 -22.12 0.58
C HIS A 417 4.10 -21.30 1.08
N LYS A 418 5.29 -21.55 0.50
CA LYS A 418 6.55 -20.93 0.88
C LYS A 418 7.14 -20.15 -0.29
N LEU A 419 7.76 -19.02 0.04
CA LEU A 419 8.42 -18.12 -0.91
C LEU A 419 9.84 -17.82 -0.45
N LEU A 420 10.77 -17.70 -1.38
CA LEU A 420 12.10 -17.15 -1.15
C LEU A 420 12.17 -15.75 -1.76
N TRP A 421 12.33 -14.74 -0.90
CA TRP A 421 12.52 -13.36 -1.32
C TRP A 421 13.88 -13.16 -1.99
N PRO A 422 14.05 -12.11 -2.83
CA PRO A 422 15.35 -11.79 -3.45
C PRO A 422 16.49 -11.61 -2.44
N ASN A 423 16.17 -11.13 -1.24
CA ASN A 423 17.13 -10.99 -0.14
C ASN A 423 17.41 -12.30 0.62
N ARG A 424 17.01 -13.45 0.06
CA ARG A 424 17.12 -14.82 0.62
C ARG A 424 16.31 -15.08 1.89
N GLN A 425 15.47 -14.14 2.33
CA GLN A 425 14.55 -14.39 3.43
C GLN A 425 13.44 -15.36 3.00
N LYS A 426 13.19 -16.36 3.85
CA LYS A 426 12.05 -17.27 3.67
C LYS A 426 10.77 -16.59 4.11
N ALA A 427 9.70 -16.86 3.39
CA ALA A 427 8.38 -16.36 3.65
C ALA A 427 7.32 -17.45 3.55
N ASP A 428 6.24 -17.23 4.27
CA ASP A 428 5.00 -18.00 4.28
C ASP A 428 3.80 -17.04 4.37
N HIS A 429 2.58 -17.57 4.42
CA HIS A 429 1.36 -16.77 4.35
C HIS A 429 1.31 -15.86 3.10
N VAL A 430 1.91 -16.35 2.02
CA VAL A 430 2.11 -15.63 0.76
C VAL A 430 0.98 -15.87 -0.24
N SER A 431 -0.09 -16.58 0.16
CA SER A 431 -1.01 -17.16 -0.82
C SER A 431 -2.44 -17.28 -0.33
N ASN A 432 -3.15 -16.16 -0.27
CA ASN A 432 -4.59 -16.14 -0.08
C ASN A 432 -5.28 -15.89 -1.41
N PHE A 433 -6.20 -16.77 -1.78
CA PHE A 433 -7.06 -16.62 -2.94
C PHE A 433 -8.33 -17.44 -2.78
N ILE A 434 -9.42 -16.95 -3.38
CA ILE A 434 -10.66 -17.71 -3.49
C ILE A 434 -10.45 -18.76 -4.58
N ILE A 435 -10.72 -20.03 -4.27
CA ILE A 435 -10.79 -21.08 -5.28
C ILE A 435 -12.10 -20.88 -6.06
N PRO A 436 -12.04 -20.72 -7.40
CA PRO A 436 -13.25 -20.59 -8.19
C PRO A 436 -14.22 -21.77 -7.96
N PRO A 437 -15.53 -21.52 -7.87
CA PRO A 437 -16.49 -22.58 -7.62
C PRO A 437 -16.60 -23.54 -8.81
N ASN A 438 -16.95 -24.80 -8.52
CA ASN A 438 -17.32 -25.81 -9.52
C ASN A 438 -16.21 -26.01 -10.58
N LEU A 439 -15.00 -26.29 -10.12
CA LEU A 439 -13.89 -26.65 -11.01
C LEU A 439 -14.24 -27.93 -11.78
N SER A 440 -14.00 -27.94 -13.08
CA SER A 440 -13.93 -29.17 -13.87
C SER A 440 -12.73 -30.00 -13.42
N GLU A 441 -12.69 -31.28 -13.80
CA GLU A 441 -11.55 -32.16 -13.51
C GLU A 441 -10.22 -31.57 -14.01
N SER A 442 -10.21 -30.99 -15.22
CA SER A 442 -9.05 -30.32 -15.79
C SER A 442 -8.59 -29.10 -14.97
N GLU A 443 -9.55 -28.29 -14.49
CA GLU A 443 -9.27 -27.11 -13.67
C GLU A 443 -8.78 -27.49 -12.27
N ALA A 444 -9.35 -28.55 -11.68
CA ALA A 444 -8.90 -29.09 -10.40
C ALA A 444 -7.47 -29.64 -10.49
N GLN A 445 -7.12 -30.28 -11.60
CA GLN A 445 -5.75 -30.74 -11.83
C GLN A 445 -4.76 -29.56 -11.94
N ILE A 446 -5.15 -28.47 -12.61
CA ILE A 446 -4.35 -27.23 -12.64
C ILE A 446 -4.16 -26.66 -11.23
N TYR A 447 -5.23 -26.58 -10.45
CA TYR A 447 -5.18 -26.13 -9.05
C TYR A 447 -4.24 -27.01 -8.22
N LYS A 448 -4.35 -28.33 -8.33
CA LYS A 448 -3.54 -29.32 -7.61
C LYS A 448 -2.05 -29.17 -7.91
N ILE A 449 -1.68 -29.01 -9.19
CA ILE A 449 -0.27 -28.79 -9.59
C ILE A 449 0.25 -27.47 -8.99
N ALA A 450 -0.51 -26.39 -9.09
CA ALA A 450 -0.14 -25.09 -8.53
C ALA A 450 0.00 -25.11 -7.00
N TYR A 451 -0.88 -25.84 -6.32
CA TYR A 451 -0.84 -26.05 -4.88
C TYR A 451 0.46 -26.75 -4.44
N PHE A 452 0.82 -27.88 -5.07
CA PHE A 452 2.07 -28.57 -4.72
C PHE A 452 3.32 -27.74 -5.08
N ALA A 453 3.31 -27.01 -6.19
CA ALA A 453 4.39 -26.08 -6.52
C ALA A 453 4.58 -25.00 -5.45
N GLY A 454 3.49 -24.47 -4.89
CA GLY A 454 3.54 -23.48 -3.81
C GLY A 454 4.26 -23.99 -2.55
N GLN A 455 4.29 -25.29 -2.30
CA GLN A 455 4.89 -25.89 -1.10
C GLN A 455 6.43 -26.00 -1.16
N THR A 456 7.05 -25.79 -2.33
CA THR A 456 8.48 -26.11 -2.52
C THR A 456 9.44 -24.97 -2.17
N GLY A 457 8.95 -23.80 -1.72
CA GLY A 457 9.81 -22.65 -1.40
C GLY A 457 10.36 -21.93 -2.64
N LEU A 458 9.47 -21.58 -3.56
CA LEU A 458 9.83 -20.99 -4.86
C LEU A 458 10.40 -19.58 -4.72
N THR A 459 11.25 -19.15 -5.67
CA THR A 459 11.55 -17.71 -5.84
C THR A 459 10.32 -16.97 -6.34
N TRP A 460 10.24 -15.65 -6.15
CA TRP A 460 9.11 -14.85 -6.64
C TRP A 460 8.81 -15.05 -8.14
N LYS A 461 9.86 -15.11 -8.98
CA LYS A 461 9.70 -15.35 -10.42
C LYS A 461 8.96 -16.67 -10.69
N ARG A 462 9.39 -17.75 -10.02
CA ARG A 462 8.77 -19.08 -10.15
C ARG A 462 7.38 -19.14 -9.53
N PHE A 463 7.19 -18.54 -8.36
CA PHE A 463 5.90 -18.48 -7.69
C PHE A 463 4.82 -17.83 -8.56
N LYS A 464 5.16 -16.75 -9.28
CA LYS A 464 4.25 -16.15 -10.27
C LYS A 464 3.89 -17.11 -11.40
N SER A 465 4.86 -17.82 -11.98
CA SER A 465 4.64 -18.66 -13.16
C SER A 465 3.98 -20.01 -12.86
N GLU A 466 4.27 -20.57 -11.68
CA GLU A 466 3.89 -21.93 -11.27
C GLU A 466 2.70 -21.95 -10.30
N VAL A 467 2.42 -20.84 -9.59
CA VAL A 467 1.30 -20.75 -8.64
C VAL A 467 0.28 -19.69 -9.08
N ILE A 468 0.66 -18.41 -9.12
CA ILE A 468 -0.31 -17.33 -9.35
C ILE A 468 -0.93 -17.42 -10.75
N ARG A 469 -0.11 -17.54 -11.81
CA ARG A 469 -0.58 -17.54 -13.19
C ARG A 469 -1.53 -18.71 -13.49
N PRO A 470 -1.25 -19.97 -13.10
CA PRO A 470 -2.22 -21.06 -13.26
C PRO A 470 -3.55 -20.79 -12.55
N ILE A 471 -3.51 -20.33 -11.30
CA ILE A 471 -4.71 -20.03 -10.51
C ILE A 471 -5.53 -18.89 -11.15
N LYS A 472 -4.89 -17.82 -11.62
CA LYS A 472 -5.56 -16.70 -12.30
C LYS A 472 -6.21 -17.09 -13.63
N LYS A 473 -5.83 -18.21 -14.24
CA LYS A 473 -6.45 -18.69 -15.49
C LYS A 473 -7.73 -19.50 -15.26
N LEU A 474 -7.97 -19.94 -14.03
CA LEU A 474 -9.19 -20.67 -13.68
C LEU A 474 -10.41 -19.73 -13.71
N LYS A 475 -11.51 -20.16 -14.34
CA LYS A 475 -12.80 -19.42 -14.42
C LYS A 475 -12.66 -17.90 -14.64
N SER A 476 -11.80 -17.50 -15.59
CA SER A 476 -11.54 -16.12 -16.01
C SER A 476 -10.76 -15.21 -15.04
N SER A 477 -10.77 -15.43 -13.71
CA SER A 477 -9.79 -14.85 -12.76
C SER A 477 -10.14 -15.17 -11.31
N THR A 478 -9.23 -14.85 -10.38
CA THR A 478 -9.53 -14.72 -8.94
C THR A 478 -8.75 -13.55 -8.32
N LEU A 479 -9.09 -13.17 -7.09
CA LEU A 479 -8.28 -12.26 -6.28
C LEU A 479 -7.22 -13.05 -5.53
N PHE A 480 -5.97 -12.60 -5.62
CA PHE A 480 -4.81 -13.23 -5.02
C PHE A 480 -3.99 -12.16 -4.28
N TYR A 481 -3.74 -12.42 -3.00
CA TYR A 481 -3.08 -11.49 -2.10
C TYR A 481 -2.25 -12.25 -1.05
N PRO A 482 -1.21 -11.62 -0.47
CA PRO A 482 -0.52 -12.19 0.67
C PRO A 482 -1.30 -11.85 1.95
N GLU A 483 -1.17 -12.64 3.00
CA GLU A 483 -1.60 -12.19 4.31
C GLU A 483 -0.69 -11.07 4.81
N LEU A 484 0.62 -11.21 4.61
CA LEU A 484 1.63 -10.26 5.10
C LEU A 484 2.65 -9.96 4.01
N ASP A 485 2.92 -8.68 3.80
CA ASP A 485 3.75 -8.15 2.71
C ASP A 485 5.22 -7.84 3.11
N TYR A 486 5.66 -8.33 4.28
CA TYR A 486 7.04 -8.34 4.81
C TYR A 486 7.78 -7.00 4.92
N THR A 487 7.99 -6.27 3.83
CA THR A 487 8.68 -4.96 3.79
C THR A 487 8.06 -4.08 2.71
N MET A 488 8.22 -2.76 2.82
CA MET A 488 7.76 -1.82 1.81
C MET A 488 8.34 -2.12 0.41
N LEU A 489 9.63 -2.49 0.33
CA LEU A 489 10.27 -2.84 -0.95
C LEU A 489 9.64 -4.10 -1.58
N ASN A 490 9.39 -5.13 -0.76
CA ASN A 490 8.74 -6.35 -1.23
C ASN A 490 7.31 -6.06 -1.69
N ALA A 491 6.54 -5.30 -0.91
CA ALA A 491 5.19 -4.87 -1.26
C ALA A 491 5.16 -4.19 -2.64
N TYR A 492 6.06 -3.23 -2.89
CA TYR A 492 6.17 -2.56 -4.18
C TYR A 492 6.40 -3.55 -5.33
N LYS A 493 7.29 -4.52 -5.15
CA LYS A 493 7.57 -5.52 -6.17
C LYS A 493 6.35 -6.42 -6.44
N VAL A 494 5.73 -6.97 -5.40
CA VAL A 494 4.73 -8.03 -5.57
C VAL A 494 3.37 -7.54 -6.04
N TYR A 495 2.92 -6.38 -5.56
CA TYR A 495 1.66 -5.78 -5.99
C TYR A 495 1.83 -5.09 -7.35
N ASP A 496 2.95 -4.40 -7.60
CA ASP A 496 3.15 -3.77 -8.91
C ASP A 496 3.31 -4.81 -10.03
N ASP A 497 3.78 -6.02 -9.72
CA ASP A 497 3.78 -7.16 -10.64
C ASP A 497 2.36 -7.69 -10.95
N GLY A 498 1.36 -7.40 -10.12
CA GLY A 498 -0.04 -7.78 -10.31
C GLY A 498 -0.89 -6.74 -11.05
N LEU A 499 -0.32 -5.56 -11.34
CA LEU A 499 -1.00 -4.51 -12.11
C LEU A 499 -1.28 -4.93 -13.56
N GLY A 500 -2.38 -4.44 -14.10
CA GLY A 500 -2.81 -4.74 -15.47
C GLY A 500 -2.97 -6.24 -15.69
N SER A 501 -2.35 -6.79 -16.74
CA SER A 501 -2.33 -8.22 -17.03
C SER A 501 -1.15 -8.97 -16.36
N GLY A 502 -0.50 -8.36 -15.37
CA GLY A 502 0.63 -8.94 -14.65
C GLY A 502 0.26 -10.18 -13.82
N ASN A 503 1.28 -10.94 -13.41
CA ASN A 503 1.13 -12.21 -12.68
C ASN A 503 1.57 -12.13 -11.20
N GLY A 504 1.62 -10.92 -10.61
CA GLY A 504 1.78 -10.71 -9.17
C GLY A 504 0.44 -10.68 -8.43
N TYR A 505 0.46 -10.18 -7.18
CA TYR A 505 -0.75 -10.03 -6.36
C TYR A 505 -1.63 -8.91 -6.90
N ASN A 506 -2.91 -9.21 -7.11
CA ASN A 506 -3.88 -8.30 -7.71
C ASN A 506 -4.94 -7.81 -6.71
N ALA A 507 -4.70 -7.98 -5.40
CA ALA A 507 -5.52 -7.43 -4.33
C ALA A 507 -4.65 -7.10 -3.11
N VAL A 508 -5.04 -6.10 -2.32
CA VAL A 508 -4.28 -5.62 -1.16
C VAL A 508 -5.15 -5.69 0.10
N PRO A 509 -4.70 -6.36 1.18
CA PRO A 509 -5.42 -6.35 2.45
C PRO A 509 -5.48 -4.95 3.05
N GLY A 510 -6.70 -4.43 3.21
CA GLY A 510 -6.97 -3.11 3.82
C GLY A 510 -7.59 -3.17 5.20
N ALA A 511 -8.27 -4.27 5.53
CA ALA A 511 -8.78 -4.55 6.86
C ALA A 511 -8.47 -5.98 7.29
N HIS A 512 -8.20 -6.18 8.58
CA HIS A 512 -7.84 -7.47 9.15
C HIS A 512 -8.32 -7.63 10.59
N PHE A 513 -8.36 -8.88 11.09
CA PHE A 513 -8.62 -9.14 12.50
C PHE A 513 -7.67 -8.39 13.45
N GLY A 514 -8.30 -7.78 14.46
CA GLY A 514 -7.72 -7.20 15.66
C GLY A 514 -6.95 -5.91 15.43
N ASN A 515 -6.49 -5.68 14.20
CA ASN A 515 -6.05 -4.40 13.72
C ASN A 515 -6.86 -4.06 12.48
N ILE A 516 -7.92 -3.31 12.72
CA ILE A 516 -9.05 -3.20 11.80
C ILE A 516 -8.64 -2.44 10.54
N ASP A 517 -7.73 -1.48 10.65
CA ASP A 517 -7.27 -0.63 9.54
C ASP A 517 -5.79 -0.91 9.20
N TRP A 518 -5.58 -1.78 8.23
CA TRP A 518 -4.25 -2.20 7.80
C TRP A 518 -3.56 -1.19 6.90
N VAL A 519 -4.32 -0.32 6.22
CA VAL A 519 -3.73 0.80 5.49
C VAL A 519 -3.11 1.77 6.48
N ARG A 520 -3.78 2.08 7.60
CA ARG A 520 -3.18 2.90 8.66
C ARG A 520 -1.97 2.23 9.33
N HIS A 521 -2.03 0.92 9.54
CA HIS A 521 -0.94 0.19 10.18
C HIS A 521 0.29 0.00 9.29
N PHE A 522 0.07 -0.15 8.00
CA PHE A 522 1.10 -0.21 6.97
C PHE A 522 0.84 0.91 5.94
N PRO A 523 1.16 2.18 6.26
CA PRO A 523 0.79 3.36 5.46
C PRO A 523 1.18 3.30 3.99
N TYR A 524 2.25 2.57 3.65
CA TYR A 524 2.65 2.35 2.26
C TYR A 524 1.60 1.62 1.41
N LYS A 525 0.63 0.91 2.02
CA LYS A 525 -0.49 0.26 1.30
C LYS A 525 -1.46 1.25 0.66
N GLU A 526 -1.53 2.49 1.16
CA GLU A 526 -2.37 3.57 0.60
C GLU A 526 -2.09 3.78 -0.90
N ARG A 527 -0.85 3.50 -1.33
CA ARG A 527 -0.39 3.56 -2.72
C ARG A 527 -1.33 2.86 -3.71
N TRP A 528 -1.93 1.73 -3.33
CA TRP A 528 -2.74 0.94 -4.24
C TRP A 528 -4.24 1.19 -4.15
N GLU A 529 -4.70 2.08 -3.26
CA GLU A 529 -6.11 2.47 -3.21
C GLU A 529 -6.51 3.14 -4.53
N GLY A 530 -7.57 2.62 -5.17
CA GLY A 530 -8.02 3.04 -6.51
C GLY A 530 -7.14 2.54 -7.67
N VAL A 531 -6.18 1.64 -7.39
CA VAL A 531 -5.31 1.01 -8.39
C VAL A 531 -5.49 -0.51 -8.38
N LEU A 532 -5.54 -1.12 -7.19
CA LEU A 532 -5.88 -2.52 -6.97
C LEU A 532 -7.07 -2.62 -6.01
N PRO A 533 -7.88 -3.71 -6.12
CA PRO A 533 -8.89 -4.02 -5.14
C PRO A 533 -8.31 -4.05 -3.72
N ILE A 534 -8.91 -3.26 -2.82
CA ILE A 534 -8.61 -3.32 -1.39
C ILE A 534 -9.61 -4.28 -0.74
N ILE A 535 -9.12 -5.28 -0.02
CA ILE A 535 -9.96 -6.35 0.54
C ILE A 535 -10.09 -6.27 2.06
N ALA A 536 -11.20 -6.78 2.54
CA ALA A 536 -11.56 -6.91 3.93
C ALA A 536 -11.41 -8.40 4.33
N ASP A 537 -10.31 -8.71 5.02
CA ASP A 537 -9.96 -10.06 5.41
C ASP A 537 -10.31 -10.30 6.89
N GLY A 538 -11.22 -11.23 7.16
CA GLY A 538 -11.73 -11.51 8.50
C GLY A 538 -10.78 -12.32 9.38
N ASP A 539 -9.89 -13.09 8.77
CA ASP A 539 -8.99 -14.04 9.43
C ASP A 539 -9.62 -14.86 10.58
N ALA A 540 -10.90 -15.24 10.44
CA ALA A 540 -11.69 -15.70 11.58
C ALA A 540 -11.55 -17.21 11.84
N HIS A 541 -11.18 -17.61 13.07
CA HIS A 541 -10.96 -19.02 13.44
C HIS A 541 -12.17 -19.67 14.16
N GLY A 542 -12.80 -20.68 13.56
CA GLY A 542 -13.76 -21.54 14.29
C GLY A 542 -15.16 -20.94 14.51
N ASN A 543 -15.48 -20.48 15.72
CA ASN A 543 -16.87 -20.13 16.11
C ASN A 543 -17.26 -18.69 15.72
N VAL A 544 -18.22 -18.53 14.80
CA VAL A 544 -18.70 -17.22 14.30
C VAL A 544 -19.18 -16.27 15.40
N VAL A 545 -19.77 -16.78 16.48
CA VAL A 545 -20.27 -15.94 17.60
C VAL A 545 -19.11 -15.21 18.27
N LYS A 546 -17.97 -15.88 18.46
CA LYS A 546 -16.75 -15.28 19.01
C LYS A 546 -16.22 -14.15 18.12
N TRP A 547 -16.36 -14.27 16.81
CA TRP A 547 -15.82 -13.31 15.84
C TRP A 547 -16.82 -12.24 15.41
N ARG A 548 -18.09 -12.35 15.80
CA ARG A 548 -19.15 -11.44 15.35
C ARG A 548 -18.79 -9.97 15.54
N LYS A 549 -18.23 -9.59 16.69
CA LYS A 549 -17.81 -8.20 16.96
C LYS A 549 -16.77 -7.70 15.95
N ASN A 550 -15.84 -8.55 15.52
CA ASN A 550 -14.82 -8.21 14.53
C ASN A 550 -15.40 -8.19 13.10
N LEU A 551 -16.23 -9.16 12.76
CA LEU A 551 -16.85 -9.28 11.44
C LEU A 551 -17.85 -8.15 11.12
N LEU A 552 -18.34 -7.46 12.14
CA LEU A 552 -19.19 -6.27 11.99
C LEU A 552 -18.38 -4.97 11.79
N GLN A 553 -17.05 -5.00 11.93
CA GLN A 553 -16.23 -3.80 11.79
C GLN A 553 -15.83 -3.51 10.35
N PHE A 554 -15.78 -4.50 9.47
CA PHE A 554 -15.36 -4.27 8.09
C PHE A 554 -15.96 -5.28 7.13
N ARG A 555 -16.16 -4.83 5.88
CA ARG A 555 -16.63 -5.65 4.75
C ARG A 555 -16.13 -5.05 3.45
N ASN A 556 -16.09 -5.87 2.40
CA ASN A 556 -16.11 -5.38 1.04
C ASN A 556 -17.56 -5.10 0.62
N VAL A 557 -17.87 -3.86 0.26
CA VAL A 557 -19.13 -3.47 -0.35
C VAL A 557 -18.88 -3.29 -1.85
N PHE A 558 -19.58 -4.04 -2.70
CA PHE A 558 -19.30 -4.08 -4.13
C PHE A 558 -20.56 -3.81 -4.97
N ILE A 559 -20.34 -3.15 -6.12
CA ILE A 559 -21.38 -2.67 -7.03
C ILE A 559 -21.37 -3.56 -8.28
N ALA A 560 -22.31 -4.49 -8.37
CA ALA A 560 -22.31 -5.56 -9.38
C ALA A 560 -23.70 -5.86 -9.93
N LYS A 561 -23.75 -6.70 -10.97
CA LYS A 561 -25.03 -7.16 -11.53
C LYS A 561 -25.73 -8.13 -10.59
N ASP A 562 -24.95 -8.96 -9.91
CA ASP A 562 -25.40 -9.98 -8.98
C ASP A 562 -24.28 -10.25 -7.95
N TYR A 563 -24.59 -11.01 -6.89
CA TYR A 563 -23.66 -11.28 -5.79
C TYR A 563 -22.68 -12.43 -6.05
N ASN A 564 -22.87 -13.16 -7.15
CA ASN A 564 -22.10 -14.36 -7.48
C ASN A 564 -20.61 -14.08 -7.74
N TYR A 565 -19.82 -15.15 -7.81
CA TYR A 565 -18.36 -15.11 -7.79
C TYR A 565 -17.82 -14.30 -8.96
N LYS A 566 -18.35 -14.58 -10.15
CA LYS A 566 -17.93 -13.93 -11.38
C LYS A 566 -18.16 -12.42 -11.29
N ASP A 567 -19.32 -12.00 -10.79
CA ASP A 567 -19.68 -10.59 -10.73
C ASP A 567 -18.98 -9.85 -9.57
N TYR A 568 -18.61 -10.55 -8.49
CA TYR A 568 -17.71 -10.03 -7.45
C TYR A 568 -16.27 -9.81 -7.96
N ILE A 569 -15.71 -10.78 -8.70
CA ILE A 569 -14.37 -10.64 -9.32
C ILE A 569 -14.39 -9.50 -10.34
N ASP A 570 -15.42 -9.43 -11.18
CA ASP A 570 -15.61 -8.34 -12.15
C ASP A 570 -15.70 -6.97 -11.47
N ALA A 571 -16.51 -6.84 -10.42
CA ALA A 571 -16.62 -5.59 -9.67
C ALA A 571 -15.28 -5.20 -9.01
N SER A 572 -14.56 -6.17 -8.44
CA SER A 572 -13.27 -5.92 -7.79
C SER A 572 -12.21 -5.45 -8.78
N LEU A 573 -12.03 -6.16 -9.90
CA LEU A 573 -11.00 -5.84 -10.90
C LEU A 573 -11.33 -4.59 -11.75
N ASN A 574 -12.58 -4.14 -11.74
CA ASN A 574 -13.03 -2.92 -12.43
C ASN A 574 -13.39 -1.79 -11.46
N ASP A 575 -12.72 -1.73 -10.31
CA ASP A 575 -12.75 -0.60 -9.38
C ASP A 575 -14.16 -0.24 -8.86
N ARG A 576 -14.98 -1.28 -8.64
CA ARG A 576 -16.36 -1.21 -8.11
C ARG A 576 -16.53 -1.96 -6.78
N SER A 577 -15.43 -2.31 -6.12
CA SER A 577 -15.43 -2.91 -4.77
C SER A 577 -14.66 -2.01 -3.81
N VAL A 578 -15.25 -1.73 -2.65
CA VAL A 578 -14.68 -0.85 -1.62
C VAL A 578 -14.58 -1.63 -0.32
N CYS A 579 -13.38 -1.64 0.27
CA CYS A 579 -13.21 -2.08 1.66
C CYS A 579 -13.73 -0.97 2.58
N VAL A 580 -14.83 -1.23 3.27
CA VAL A 580 -15.47 -0.29 4.20
C VAL A 580 -15.19 -0.76 5.62
N ILE A 581 -14.73 0.15 6.47
CA ILE A 581 -14.45 -0.09 7.88
C ILE A 581 -15.34 0.83 8.71
N HIS A 582 -16.14 0.26 9.59
CA HIS A 582 -16.85 0.94 10.67
C HIS A 582 -16.01 0.86 11.96
N MET A 583 -15.41 2.00 12.31
CA MET A 583 -14.55 2.11 13.49
C MET A 583 -15.39 2.07 14.77
N PRO A 584 -14.83 1.59 15.90
CA PRO A 584 -15.49 1.67 17.20
C PRO A 584 -15.88 3.10 17.64
N SER A 585 -15.29 4.13 17.03
CA SER A 585 -15.62 5.55 17.26
C SER A 585 -16.79 6.05 16.42
N GLY A 586 -17.48 5.20 15.66
CA GLY A 586 -18.54 5.58 14.70
C GLY A 586 -18.01 6.08 13.34
N ALA A 587 -16.70 6.34 13.20
CA ALA A 587 -16.12 6.78 11.95
C ALA A 587 -16.18 5.69 10.87
N VAL A 588 -16.51 6.07 9.63
CA VAL A 588 -16.58 5.15 8.49
C VAL A 588 -15.45 5.45 7.51
N ARG A 589 -14.58 4.48 7.29
CA ARG A 589 -13.43 4.59 6.38
C ARG A 589 -13.70 3.76 5.13
N TYR A 590 -13.28 4.32 4.00
CA TYR A 590 -13.48 3.73 2.67
C TYR A 590 -12.13 3.58 1.98
N TYR A 591 -11.82 2.39 1.49
CA TYR A 591 -10.63 2.13 0.67
C TYR A 591 -11.05 1.47 -0.65
N GLY A 592 -10.91 2.20 -1.76
CA GLY A 592 -11.27 1.76 -3.11
C GLY A 592 -11.22 2.92 -4.11
N GLY A 593 -11.77 2.71 -5.30
CA GLY A 593 -11.91 3.74 -6.33
C GLY A 593 -12.74 4.94 -5.91
N MET A 594 -12.33 6.13 -6.33
CA MET A 594 -13.01 7.38 -5.97
C MET A 594 -14.48 7.36 -6.38
N GLU A 595 -14.77 6.84 -7.57
CA GLU A 595 -16.12 6.72 -8.11
C GLU A 595 -16.98 5.72 -7.36
N ALA A 596 -16.43 4.57 -6.97
CA ALA A 596 -17.13 3.58 -6.17
C ALA A 596 -17.43 4.14 -4.77
N ILE A 597 -16.47 4.83 -4.15
CA ILE A 597 -16.68 5.49 -2.85
C ILE A 597 -17.79 6.54 -2.97
N ALA A 598 -17.77 7.38 -4.00
CA ALA A 598 -18.80 8.40 -4.21
C ALA A 598 -20.19 7.77 -4.40
N TYR A 599 -20.29 6.71 -5.21
CA TYR A 599 -21.53 5.97 -5.42
C TYR A 599 -22.06 5.35 -4.11
N LEU A 600 -21.21 4.66 -3.35
CA LEU A 600 -21.60 4.06 -2.08
C LEU A 600 -22.02 5.10 -1.05
N LYS A 601 -21.32 6.25 -0.94
CA LYS A 601 -21.73 7.34 -0.05
C LYS A 601 -23.11 7.88 -0.40
N LYS A 602 -23.40 8.08 -1.69
CA LYS A 602 -24.72 8.51 -2.18
C LYS A 602 -25.83 7.51 -1.81
N HIS A 603 -25.52 6.22 -1.88
CA HIS A 603 -26.46 5.12 -1.63
C HIS A 603 -26.31 4.48 -0.26
N ARG A 604 -25.77 5.20 0.74
CA ARG A 604 -25.41 4.67 2.07
C ARG A 604 -26.53 3.88 2.74
N LYS A 605 -27.77 4.39 2.69
CA LYS A 605 -28.95 3.75 3.30
C LYS A 605 -29.26 2.34 2.75
N VAL A 606 -28.76 2.01 1.56
CA VAL A 606 -29.02 0.71 0.90
C VAL A 606 -28.15 -0.40 1.49
N TRP A 607 -26.93 -0.10 1.91
CA TRP A 607 -25.91 -1.11 2.26
C TRP A 607 -25.36 -1.00 3.68
N GLN A 608 -25.64 0.10 4.38
CA GLN A 608 -25.24 0.30 5.77
C GLN A 608 -25.74 -0.86 6.67
N TRP A 609 -24.85 -1.37 7.52
CA TRP A 609 -25.14 -2.52 8.40
C TRP A 609 -25.06 -2.21 9.90
N TRP A 610 -24.85 -0.94 10.26
CA TRP A 610 -24.92 -0.43 11.62
C TRP A 610 -26.06 0.57 11.72
N GLU A 611 -26.60 0.78 12.92
CA GLU A 611 -27.58 1.82 13.18
C GLU A 611 -26.85 3.17 13.33
N ASP A 612 -27.38 4.24 12.75
CA ASP A 612 -26.87 5.58 13.06
C ASP A 612 -27.26 5.91 14.51
N GLU A 613 -26.30 6.38 15.30
CA GLU A 613 -26.51 6.80 16.70
C GLU A 613 -27.43 8.02 16.83
#